data_AF-A0A9E1MEU3-F1
#
_entry.id   AF-A0A9E1MEU3-F1
#
_cell.length_a   1.000
_cell.length_b   1.000
_cell.length_c   1.000
_cell.angle_alpha   90.00
_cell.angle_beta   90.00
_cell.angle_gamma   90.00
#
_symmetry.space_group_name_H-M   'P 1'
#
loop_
_entity.id
_entity.type
_entity.pdbx_description
1 polymer ?
#
loop_
_entity_poly.entity_id
_entity_poly.type
_entity_poly.pdbx_seq_one_letter_code
_entity_poly.pdbx_strand_id
1 'polypeptide(L)'
;IDLEDLVSIGTIGLIKGVNTYKLDKNIKLATYASRCIDNEILMYLRKNKKRRGEVSFEDSLSYDGEGNELHLEDVLGTDADIVTKGIEEETEKKLLYQEINKLSGRDKEIMVLRYGLFGKKEKTQKEVATLLNISQSYISRIEKKVIKHLKGMVRI
;
A
#
# COMPACT_ATOMS: atom_id res chain seq x y z
N ILE A 1 20.33 15.03 -12.90
CA ILE A 1 20.54 14.46 -14.26
C ILE A 1 21.91 14.92 -14.66
N ASP A 2 22.82 13.97 -14.89
CA ASP A 2 24.21 14.27 -15.23
C ASP A 2 24.31 14.72 -16.70
N LEU A 3 25.26 15.61 -17.00
CA LEU A 3 25.60 16.02 -18.35
C LEU A 3 26.11 14.82 -19.17
N GLU A 4 26.88 13.92 -18.55
CA GLU A 4 27.44 12.73 -19.21
C GLU A 4 26.35 11.75 -19.69
N ASP A 5 25.26 11.62 -18.92
CA ASP A 5 24.10 10.84 -19.32
C ASP A 5 23.46 11.41 -20.59
N LEU A 6 23.27 12.73 -20.63
CA LEU A 6 22.66 13.41 -21.79
C LEU A 6 23.52 13.28 -23.04
N VAL A 7 24.84 13.35 -22.91
CA VAL A 7 25.78 13.11 -24.01
C VAL A 7 25.68 11.66 -24.51
N SER A 8 25.61 10.70 -23.60
CA SER A 8 25.48 9.28 -23.93
C SER A 8 24.17 8.98 -24.67
N ILE A 9 23.05 9.54 -24.21
CA ILE A 9 21.73 9.41 -24.85
C ILE A 9 21.72 10.12 -26.21
N GLY A 10 22.31 11.31 -26.30
CA GLY A 10 22.47 12.03 -27.56
C GLY A 10 23.26 11.21 -28.58
N THR A 11 24.27 10.48 -28.13
CA THR A 11 25.05 9.57 -28.98
C THR A 11 24.19 8.44 -29.55
N ILE A 12 23.26 7.87 -28.77
CA ILE A 12 22.27 6.90 -29.27
C ILE A 12 21.38 7.53 -30.35
N GLY A 13 20.93 8.77 -30.14
CA GLY A 13 20.13 9.52 -31.12
C GLY A 13 20.89 9.80 -32.41
N LEU A 14 22.18 10.10 -32.33
CA LEU A 14 23.04 10.27 -33.49
C LEU A 14 23.20 8.96 -34.27
N ILE A 15 23.49 7.84 -33.60
CA ILE A 15 23.60 6.52 -34.24
C ILE A 15 22.32 6.17 -34.99
N LYS A 16 21.15 6.36 -34.36
CA LYS A 16 19.85 6.17 -35.00
C LYS A 16 19.68 7.08 -36.21
N GLY A 17 19.99 8.37 -36.06
CA GLY A 17 19.89 9.36 -37.13
C GLY A 17 20.75 9.01 -38.34
N VAL A 18 21.97 8.50 -38.14
CA VAL A 18 22.83 8.03 -39.24
C VAL A 18 22.25 6.77 -39.90
N ASN A 19 21.81 5.79 -39.11
CA ASN A 19 21.31 4.51 -39.62
C ASN A 19 19.99 4.64 -40.41
N THR A 20 19.14 5.60 -40.07
CA THR A 20 17.82 5.78 -40.72
C THR A 20 17.77 6.90 -41.75
N TYR A 21 18.88 7.63 -41.94
CA TYR A 21 18.93 8.73 -42.89
C TYR A 21 18.81 8.23 -44.34
N LYS A 22 18.08 8.99 -45.16
CA LYS A 22 17.94 8.70 -46.59
C LYS A 22 18.25 9.94 -47.43
N LEU A 23 19.07 9.75 -48.46
CA LEU A 23 19.55 10.82 -49.34
C LEU A 23 18.45 11.37 -50.28
N ASP A 24 17.39 10.59 -50.52
CA ASP A 24 16.25 10.94 -51.36
C ASP A 24 15.34 12.03 -50.75
N LYS A 25 15.50 12.34 -49.46
CA LYS A 25 14.64 13.27 -48.72
C LYS A 25 15.04 14.74 -48.83
N ASN A 26 16.11 15.08 -49.55
CA ASN A 26 16.61 16.45 -49.78
C ASN A 26 16.72 17.32 -48.49
N ILE A 27 17.15 16.70 -47.39
CA ILE A 27 17.42 17.38 -46.11
C ILE A 27 18.87 17.13 -45.72
N LYS A 28 19.54 18.10 -45.10
CA LYS A 28 20.92 17.90 -44.63
C LYS A 28 20.94 16.87 -43.50
N LEU A 29 21.91 15.96 -43.54
CA LEU A 29 22.12 14.95 -42.48
C LEU A 29 22.18 15.59 -41.09
N ALA A 30 22.91 16.69 -40.92
CA ALA A 30 23.00 17.40 -39.64
C ALA A 30 21.63 17.84 -39.10
N THR A 31 20.74 18.32 -39.98
CA THR A 31 19.38 18.73 -39.60
C THR A 31 18.54 17.53 -39.17
N TYR A 32 18.65 16.40 -39.87
CA TYR A 32 17.94 15.17 -39.50
C TYR A 32 18.48 14.58 -38.19
N ALA A 33 19.80 14.44 -38.07
CA ALA A 33 20.48 13.90 -36.89
C ALA A 33 20.19 14.74 -35.63
N SER A 34 20.17 16.07 -35.73
CA SER A 34 19.77 16.94 -34.62
C SER A 34 18.38 16.58 -34.08
N ARG A 35 17.40 16.33 -34.97
CA ARG A 35 16.06 15.94 -34.52
C ARG A 35 16.03 14.57 -33.85
N CYS A 36 16.86 13.63 -34.30
CA CYS A 36 17.00 12.31 -33.68
C CYS A 36 17.63 12.39 -32.29
N ILE A 37 18.65 13.23 -32.12
CA ILE A 37 19.29 13.54 -30.83
C ILE A 37 18.28 14.14 -29.86
N ASP A 38 17.57 15.19 -30.29
CA ASP A 38 16.54 15.86 -29.47
C ASP A 38 15.45 14.89 -29.03
N ASN A 39 15.01 14.00 -29.93
CA ASN A 39 13.96 13.04 -29.63
C ASN A 39 14.40 12.00 -28.59
N GLU A 40 15.62 11.46 -28.68
CA GLU A 40 16.12 10.50 -27.70
C GLU A 40 16.31 11.13 -26.31
N ILE A 41 16.86 12.35 -26.26
CA ILE A 41 16.98 13.11 -25.00
C ILE A 41 15.58 13.35 -24.42
N LEU A 42 14.61 13.78 -25.23
CA LEU A 42 13.24 14.00 -24.79
C LEU A 42 12.58 12.72 -24.27
N MET A 43 12.77 11.58 -24.93
CA MET A 43 12.26 10.29 -24.49
C MET A 43 12.85 9.87 -23.14
N TYR A 44 14.16 10.06 -22.95
CA TYR A 44 14.80 9.79 -21.67
C TYR A 44 14.25 10.68 -20.55
N LEU A 45 14.10 11.99 -20.79
CA LEU A 45 13.55 12.93 -19.81
C LEU A 45 12.10 12.58 -19.44
N ARG A 46 11.28 12.18 -20.41
CA ARG A 46 9.91 11.71 -20.16
C ARG A 46 9.86 10.46 -19.30
N LYS A 47 10.76 9.48 -19.55
CA LYS A 47 10.84 8.24 -18.77
C LYS A 47 11.30 8.49 -17.34
N ASN A 48 12.24 9.41 -17.14
CA ASN A 48 12.81 9.73 -15.82
C ASN A 48 12.04 10.82 -15.05
N LYS A 49 10.98 11.40 -15.62
CA LYS A 49 10.14 12.40 -14.92
C LYS A 49 9.53 11.86 -13.62
N LYS A 50 9.26 10.54 -13.54
CA LYS A 50 8.76 9.90 -12.30
C LYS A 50 9.81 9.82 -11.19
N ARG A 51 11.09 9.68 -11.54
CA ARG A 51 12.22 9.64 -10.59
C ARG A 51 12.57 11.02 -10.01
N ARG A 52 12.14 12.12 -10.64
CA ARG A 52 12.33 13.48 -10.09
C ARG A 52 11.53 13.76 -8.82
N GLY A 53 10.61 12.88 -8.42
CA GLY A 53 9.93 12.94 -7.13
C GLY A 53 10.60 12.10 -6.04
N GLU A 54 11.69 11.40 -6.34
CA GLU A 54 12.47 10.67 -5.36
C GLU A 54 13.45 11.67 -4.71
N VAL A 55 13.27 11.90 -3.41
CA VAL A 55 14.16 12.71 -2.56
C VAL A 55 14.94 11.72 -1.71
N SER A 56 16.25 11.93 -1.54
CA SER A 56 17.04 11.07 -0.65
C SER A 56 16.63 11.36 0.79
N PHE A 57 16.57 10.31 1.62
CA PHE A 57 16.36 10.52 3.05
C PHE A 57 17.54 11.24 3.71
N GLU A 58 18.73 11.11 3.12
CA GLU A 58 19.99 11.72 3.53
C GLU A 58 20.15 13.17 3.02
N ASP A 59 19.25 13.69 2.18
CA ASP A 59 19.36 15.06 1.67
C ASP A 59 19.06 16.07 2.81
N SER A 60 19.96 17.05 3.00
CA SER A 60 19.84 18.08 4.04
C SER A 60 18.66 19.03 3.71
N LEU A 61 17.67 19.11 4.60
CA LEU A 61 16.47 19.94 4.46
C LEU A 61 16.72 21.39 4.92
N SER A 62 17.43 21.56 6.04
CA SER A 62 17.75 22.85 6.63
C SER A 62 18.90 22.74 7.63
N TYR A 63 19.51 23.86 7.98
CA TYR A 63 20.50 23.95 9.05
C TYR A 63 19.84 24.52 10.31
N ASP A 64 20.14 23.96 11.48
CA ASP A 64 19.76 24.58 12.76
C ASP A 64 20.60 25.84 13.05
N GLY A 65 20.30 26.54 14.16
CA GLY A 65 21.05 27.73 14.57
C GLY A 65 22.51 27.48 14.94
N GLU A 66 22.92 26.20 15.08
CA GLU A 66 24.28 25.75 15.40
C GLU A 66 25.01 25.19 14.17
N GLY A 67 24.35 25.12 13.02
CA GLY A 67 24.90 24.65 11.75
C GLY A 67 24.83 23.14 11.53
N ASN A 68 24.08 22.40 12.35
CA ASN A 68 23.85 20.97 12.13
C ASN A 68 22.83 20.77 11.00
N GLU A 69 23.06 19.76 10.17
CA GLU A 69 22.16 19.39 9.09
C GLU A 69 20.96 18.61 9.63
N LEU A 70 19.75 19.05 9.24
CA LEU A 70 18.51 18.31 9.46
C LEU A 70 18.20 17.51 8.20
N HIS A 71 18.17 16.18 8.28
CA HIS A 71 17.84 15.32 7.14
C HIS A 71 16.34 14.96 7.13
N LEU A 72 15.87 14.45 6.00
CA LEU A 72 14.47 14.04 5.85
C LEU A 72 14.13 12.82 6.73
N GLU A 73 15.09 11.91 6.94
CA GLU A 73 14.94 10.80 7.88
C GLU A 73 14.73 11.22 9.34
N ASP A 74 15.31 12.35 9.76
CA ASP A 74 15.15 12.85 11.13
C ASP A 74 13.73 13.38 11.40
N VAL A 75 13.05 13.83 10.35
CA VAL A 75 11.68 14.39 10.43
C VAL A 75 10.63 13.31 10.20
N LEU A 76 10.97 12.25 9.46
CA LEU A 76 10.09 11.12 9.22
C LEU A 76 10.02 10.21 10.44
N GLY A 77 9.29 10.69 11.46
CA GLY A 77 8.86 9.86 12.57
C GLY A 77 8.03 8.67 12.10
N THR A 78 8.09 7.59 12.86
CA THR A 78 7.18 6.45 12.68
C THR A 78 5.78 6.85 13.16
N ASP A 79 4.72 6.36 12.51
CA ASP A 79 3.32 6.69 12.88
C ASP A 79 3.13 6.62 14.41
N ALA A 80 2.54 7.67 15.00
CA ALA A 80 2.39 7.81 16.45
C ALA A 80 1.64 6.63 17.13
N ASP A 81 0.95 5.81 16.34
CA ASP A 81 0.07 4.73 16.80
C ASP A 81 0.71 3.35 16.94
N ILE A 82 2.02 3.19 16.69
CA ILE A 82 2.67 1.86 16.70
C ILE A 82 2.68 1.26 18.12
N VAL A 83 2.71 2.09 19.16
CA VAL A 83 2.76 1.64 20.55
C VAL A 83 1.35 1.49 21.15
N THR A 84 0.40 2.36 20.79
CA THR A 84 -0.97 2.35 21.31
C THR A 84 -1.83 1.23 20.72
N LYS A 85 -1.63 0.83 19.46
CA LYS A 85 -2.40 -0.24 18.81
C LYS A 85 -2.38 -1.57 19.57
N GLY A 86 -1.24 -1.98 20.11
CA GLY A 86 -1.13 -3.26 20.82
C GLY A 86 -1.92 -3.31 22.14
N ILE A 87 -2.01 -2.18 22.86
CA ILE A 87 -2.73 -2.09 24.14
C ILE A 87 -4.25 -1.96 23.90
N GLU A 88 -4.63 -1.19 22.88
CA GLU A 88 -6.02 -1.05 22.45
C GLU A 88 -6.60 -2.40 21.98
N GLU A 89 -5.84 -3.14 21.17
CA GLU A 89 -6.25 -4.48 20.69
C GLU A 89 -6.53 -5.47 21.83
N GLU A 90 -5.71 -5.49 22.89
CA GLU A 90 -5.94 -6.38 24.03
C GLU A 90 -7.21 -6.01 24.81
N THR A 91 -7.45 -4.71 24.97
CA THR A 91 -8.63 -4.17 25.68
C THR A 91 -9.91 -4.43 24.91
N GLU A 92 -9.91 -4.17 23.60
CA GLU A 92 -11.03 -4.48 22.69
C GLU A 92 -11.33 -5.99 22.66
N LYS A 93 -10.29 -6.82 22.61
CA LYS A 93 -10.43 -8.28 22.63
C LYS A 93 -11.03 -8.77 23.95
N LYS A 94 -10.63 -8.20 25.09
CA LYS A 94 -11.24 -8.50 26.40
C LYS A 94 -12.72 -8.13 26.42
N LEU A 95 -13.07 -6.94 25.92
CA LEU A 95 -14.47 -6.50 25.84
C LEU A 95 -15.30 -7.43 24.95
N LEU A 96 -14.79 -7.80 23.77
CA LEU A 96 -15.44 -8.74 22.87
C LEU A 96 -15.72 -10.09 23.57
N TYR A 97 -14.75 -10.67 24.28
CA TYR A 97 -14.95 -11.93 24.99
C TYR A 97 -15.97 -11.82 26.13
N GLN A 98 -16.00 -10.70 26.86
CA GLN A 98 -16.99 -10.45 27.90
C GLN A 98 -18.41 -10.41 27.32
N GLU A 99 -18.60 -9.73 26.19
CA GLU A 99 -19.92 -9.66 25.54
C GLU A 99 -20.37 -11.01 24.96
N ILE A 100 -19.46 -11.76 24.34
CA ILE A 100 -19.76 -13.12 23.89
C ILE A 100 -20.14 -14.03 25.08
N ASN A 101 -19.56 -13.82 26.26
CA ASN A 101 -19.91 -14.56 27.47
C ASN A 101 -21.31 -14.22 28.02
N LYS A 102 -21.85 -13.03 27.73
CA LYS A 102 -23.21 -12.61 28.12
C LYS A 102 -24.31 -13.21 27.23
N LEU A 103 -23.94 -13.72 26.05
CA LEU A 103 -24.89 -14.38 25.16
C LEU A 103 -25.47 -15.64 25.81
N SER A 104 -26.70 -15.98 25.41
CA SER A 104 -27.32 -17.25 25.82
C SER A 104 -26.44 -18.44 25.41
N GLY A 105 -26.46 -19.53 26.18
CA GLY A 105 -25.55 -20.67 25.95
C GLY A 105 -25.53 -21.18 24.51
N ARG A 106 -26.70 -21.19 23.84
CA ARG A 106 -26.85 -21.60 22.45
C ARG A 106 -26.31 -20.55 21.45
N ASP A 107 -26.60 -19.27 21.65
CA ASP A 107 -26.08 -18.19 20.77
C ASP A 107 -24.56 -18.08 20.92
N LYS A 108 -24.05 -18.22 22.15
CA LYS A 108 -22.62 -18.28 22.46
C LYS A 108 -21.96 -19.44 21.73
N GLU A 109 -22.48 -20.65 21.87
CA GLU A 109 -21.92 -21.85 21.21
C GLU A 109 -21.84 -21.68 19.68
N ILE A 110 -22.89 -21.12 19.07
CA ILE A 110 -22.90 -20.79 17.64
C ILE A 110 -21.75 -19.84 17.28
N MET A 111 -21.57 -18.75 18.03
CA MET A 111 -20.50 -17.76 17.78
C MET A 111 -19.10 -18.32 18.03
N VAL A 112 -18.94 -19.13 19.07
CA VAL A 112 -17.67 -19.78 19.40
C VAL A 112 -17.21 -20.71 18.28
N LEU A 113 -18.13 -21.54 17.75
CA LEU A 113 -17.81 -22.45 16.65
C LEU A 113 -17.64 -21.71 15.32
N ARG A 114 -18.45 -20.68 15.06
CA ARG A 114 -18.41 -19.91 13.81
C ARG A 114 -17.07 -19.19 13.60
N TYR A 115 -16.54 -18.58 14.67
CA TYR A 115 -15.35 -17.73 14.62
C TYR A 115 -14.13 -18.34 15.31
N GLY A 116 -14.21 -19.58 15.78
CA GLY A 116 -13.08 -20.25 16.44
C GLY A 116 -12.64 -19.58 17.75
N LEU A 117 -13.61 -19.06 18.52
CA LEU A 117 -13.31 -18.39 19.79
C LEU A 117 -12.90 -19.42 20.85
N PHE A 118 -12.20 -18.97 21.90
CA PHE A 118 -11.77 -19.82 23.04
C PHE A 118 -11.01 -21.08 22.62
N GLY A 119 -10.15 -20.98 21.61
CA GLY A 119 -9.30 -22.09 21.15
C GLY A 119 -10.04 -23.16 20.34
N LYS A 120 -11.28 -22.91 19.92
CA LYS A 120 -12.00 -23.80 18.98
C LYS A 120 -11.56 -23.49 17.54
N LYS A 121 -11.69 -24.49 16.65
CA LYS A 121 -11.49 -24.28 15.22
C LYS A 121 -12.73 -23.61 14.62
N GLU A 122 -12.51 -22.62 13.76
CA GLU A 122 -13.59 -21.97 13.00
C GLU A 122 -14.32 -22.95 12.08
N LYS A 123 -15.61 -22.68 11.86
CA LYS A 123 -16.51 -23.49 11.04
C LYS A 123 -17.41 -22.60 10.19
N THR A 124 -17.77 -23.08 9.02
CA THR A 124 -18.77 -22.45 8.15
C THR A 124 -20.15 -22.50 8.79
N GLN A 125 -21.07 -21.59 8.40
CA GLN A 125 -22.45 -21.62 8.89
C GLN A 125 -23.14 -22.97 8.63
N LYS A 126 -22.79 -23.61 7.50
CA LYS A 126 -23.34 -24.91 7.10
C LYS A 126 -22.84 -26.02 8.01
N GLU A 127 -21.55 -26.02 8.35
CA GLU A 127 -20.97 -26.99 9.29
C GLU A 127 -21.50 -26.81 10.72
N VAL A 128 -21.65 -25.57 11.20
CA VAL A 128 -22.24 -25.29 12.52
C VAL A 128 -23.71 -25.73 12.56
N ALA A 129 -24.46 -25.46 11.50
CA ALA A 129 -25.85 -25.91 11.35
C ALA A 129 -25.98 -27.44 11.44
N THR A 130 -25.12 -28.18 10.73
CA THR A 130 -25.07 -29.63 10.81
C THR A 130 -24.70 -30.12 12.21
N LEU A 131 -23.71 -29.49 12.86
CA LEU A 131 -23.25 -29.89 14.20
C LEU A 131 -24.34 -29.69 15.26
N LEU A 132 -25.06 -28.56 15.20
CA LEU A 132 -26.06 -28.18 16.20
C LEU A 132 -27.48 -28.63 15.83
N ASN A 133 -27.61 -29.40 14.75
CA ASN A 133 -28.86 -29.92 14.20
C ASN A 133 -29.94 -28.85 14.02
N ILE A 134 -29.57 -27.73 13.37
CA ILE A 134 -30.47 -26.60 13.06
C ILE A 134 -30.24 -26.08 11.65
N SER A 135 -31.16 -25.27 11.14
CA SER A 135 -31.01 -24.71 9.79
C SER A 135 -29.88 -23.68 9.71
N GLN A 136 -29.17 -23.64 8.59
CA GLN A 136 -28.16 -22.61 8.30
C GLN A 136 -28.77 -21.19 8.32
N SER A 137 -30.04 -21.04 7.94
CA SER A 137 -30.77 -19.78 8.06
C SER A 137 -30.90 -19.31 9.52
N TYR A 138 -31.14 -20.22 10.46
CA TYR A 138 -31.15 -19.89 11.88
C TYR A 138 -29.79 -19.37 12.37
N ILE A 139 -28.70 -20.05 12.00
CA ILE A 139 -27.33 -19.59 12.29
C ILE A 139 -27.10 -18.18 11.73
N SER A 140 -27.47 -17.94 10.47
CA SER A 140 -27.31 -16.63 9.81
C SER A 140 -28.05 -15.51 10.55
N ARG A 141 -29.27 -15.79 11.05
CA ARG A 141 -30.05 -14.81 11.83
C ARG A 141 -29.37 -14.49 13.16
N ILE A 142 -28.89 -15.50 13.89
CA ILE A 142 -28.18 -15.31 15.16
C ILE A 142 -26.88 -14.52 14.92
N GLU A 143 -26.09 -14.89 13.92
CA GLU A 143 -24.84 -14.20 13.56
C GLU A 143 -25.10 -12.71 13.28
N LYS A 144 -26.09 -12.39 12.46
CA LYS A 144 -26.47 -10.99 12.19
C LYS A 144 -26.92 -10.24 13.45
N LYS A 145 -27.71 -10.88 14.32
CA LYS A 145 -28.19 -10.29 15.58
C LYS A 145 -27.01 -9.93 16.49
N VAL A 146 -26.09 -10.88 16.70
CA VAL A 146 -24.93 -10.71 17.58
C VAL A 146 -23.96 -9.69 17.02
N ILE A 147 -23.58 -9.77 15.74
CA ILE A 147 -22.66 -8.81 15.11
C ILE A 147 -23.24 -7.39 15.18
N LYS A 148 -24.53 -7.22 14.93
CA LYS A 148 -25.17 -5.90 15.00
C LYS A 148 -25.07 -5.30 16.41
N HIS A 149 -25.25 -6.12 17.44
CA HIS A 149 -25.10 -5.70 18.82
C HIS A 149 -23.65 -5.30 19.14
N LEU A 150 -22.68 -6.17 18.80
CA LEU A 150 -21.25 -5.91 19.03
C LEU A 150 -20.74 -4.66 18.29
N LYS A 151 -21.16 -4.45 17.03
CA LYS A 151 -20.80 -3.24 16.26
C LYS A 151 -21.34 -1.95 16.88
N GLY A 152 -22.46 -2.02 17.61
CA GLY A 152 -23.01 -0.88 18.34
C GLY A 152 -22.17 -0.47 19.55
N MET A 153 -21.32 -1.37 20.06
CA MET A 153 -20.48 -1.12 21.22
C MET A 153 -19.07 -0.61 20.86
N VAL A 154 -18.54 -1.00 19.70
CA VAL A 154 -17.19 -0.63 19.25
C VAL A 154 -17.16 0.75 18.56
N ARG A 155 -18.31 1.26 18.09
CA ARG A 155 -18.41 2.67 17.65
C ARG A 155 -18.54 3.59 18.86
N ILE A 156 -17.43 3.82 19.55
CA ILE A 156 -17.19 4.97 20.42
C ILE A 156 -16.16 5.85 19.72
#